data_AF-A0A941JRY9-F1
#
_entry.id   AF-A0A941JRY9-F1
#
_cell.length_a   1.000
_cell.length_b   1.000
_cell.length_c   1.000
_cell.angle_alpha   90.00
_cell.angle_beta   90.00
_cell.angle_gamma   90.00
#
_symmetry.space_group_name_H-M   'P 1'
#
loop_
_entity.id
_entity.type
_entity.pdbx_description
1 polymer ?
#
loop_
_entity_poly.entity_id
_entity_poly.type
_entity_poly.pdbx_seq_one_letter_code
_entity_poly.pdbx_strand_id
1 'polypeptide(L)'
;MRRRSQVIEMDLFPFLSVLVCTIGTLILLIVAMMSQTLSDEKEINIIASSDEGGVNQSKIPRYIECLKNGVIIYPSEVFVPLADLSKPNGALDQLLQEISSKKHQEYLIVAIKPDGIEVFQEVRYLVEKLGIDLGYEPIDEGWKLKIQEQAE
;
A
#
# COMPACT_ATOMS: atom_id res chain seq x y z
N MET A 1 58.58 -10.22 61.63
CA MET A 1 58.01 -10.08 60.26
C MET A 1 56.51 -10.29 60.33
N ARG A 2 55.69 -9.24 60.17
CA ARG A 2 54.23 -9.31 60.26
C ARG A 2 53.67 -9.37 58.84
N ARG A 3 53.11 -10.51 58.43
CA ARG A 3 52.57 -10.73 57.09
C ARG A 3 51.21 -10.03 56.98
N ARG A 4 51.12 -9.01 56.11
CA ARG A 4 49.91 -8.22 55.85
C ARG A 4 49.02 -9.03 54.92
N SER A 5 47.86 -9.51 55.40
CA SER A 5 46.84 -10.12 54.54
C SER A 5 46.23 -9.02 53.67
N GLN A 6 46.32 -9.20 52.35
CA GLN A 6 45.67 -8.32 51.36
C GLN A 6 44.24 -8.85 51.17
N VAL A 7 43.25 -8.07 51.58
CA VAL A 7 41.84 -8.34 51.26
C VAL A 7 41.66 -7.94 49.80
N ILE A 8 41.37 -8.92 48.93
CA ILE A 8 40.99 -8.68 47.54
C ILE A 8 39.48 -8.45 47.55
N GLU A 9 39.06 -7.18 47.64
CA GLU A 9 37.67 -6.81 47.43
C GLU A 9 37.40 -6.82 45.92
N MET A 10 36.51 -7.70 45.48
CA MET A 10 36.04 -7.71 44.10
C MET A 10 35.05 -6.55 43.93
N ASP A 11 35.46 -5.49 43.24
CA ASP A 11 34.56 -4.39 42.90
C ASP A 11 33.52 -4.85 41.88
N LEU A 12 32.23 -4.67 42.19
CA LEU A 12 31.11 -4.96 41.27
C LEU A 12 30.91 -3.86 40.22
N PHE A 13 31.53 -2.68 40.41
CA PHE A 13 31.37 -1.53 39.52
C PHE A 13 31.72 -1.80 38.04
N PRO A 14 32.80 -2.52 37.70
CA PRO A 14 33.13 -2.83 36.31
C PRO A 14 32.14 -3.79 35.65
N PHE A 15 31.49 -4.66 36.42
CA PHE A 15 30.51 -5.60 35.88
C PHE A 15 29.18 -4.90 35.56
N LEU A 16 28.74 -4.00 36.45
CA LEU A 16 27.53 -3.22 36.23
C LEU A 16 27.68 -2.24 35.06
N SER A 17 28.85 -1.65 34.85
CA SER A 17 29.07 -0.73 33.73
C SER A 17 28.96 -1.44 32.38
N VAL A 18 29.53 -2.65 32.24
CA VAL A 18 29.39 -3.46 31.03
C VAL A 18 27.93 -3.92 30.85
N LEU A 19 27.24 -4.34 31.91
CA LEU A 19 25.84 -4.75 31.86
C LEU A 19 24.90 -3.61 31.42
N VAL A 20 25.05 -2.42 32.01
CA VAL A 20 24.23 -1.25 31.65
C VAL A 20 24.52 -0.83 30.22
N CYS A 21 25.78 -0.92 29.79
CA CYS A 21 26.17 -0.61 28.43
C CYS A 21 25.52 -1.59 27.43
N THR A 22 25.55 -2.89 27.69
CA THR A 22 24.92 -3.88 26.80
C THR A 22 23.40 -3.76 26.77
N ILE A 23 22.76 -3.51 27.92
CA ILE A 23 21.31 -3.26 27.95
C ILE A 23 20.96 -2.01 27.14
N GLY A 24 21.73 -0.92 27.30
CA GLY A 24 21.51 0.32 26.57
C GLY A 24 21.69 0.18 25.05
N THR A 25 22.74 -0.52 24.60
CA THR A 25 22.97 -0.75 23.16
C THR A 25 21.90 -1.66 22.58
N LEU A 26 21.47 -2.71 23.29
CA LEU A 26 20.38 -3.58 22.85
C LEU A 26 19.06 -2.83 22.71
N ILE A 27 18.71 -1.95 23.67
CA ILE A 27 17.51 -1.11 23.57
C ILE A 27 17.60 -0.20 22.35
N LEU A 28 18.73 0.47 22.12
CA LEU A 28 18.92 1.34 20.95
C LEU A 28 18.76 0.57 19.63
N LEU A 29 19.33 -0.62 19.54
CA LEU A 29 19.19 -1.49 18.37
C LEU A 29 17.74 -1.93 18.14
N ILE A 30 17.02 -2.32 19.20
CA ILE A 30 15.61 -2.70 19.10
C ILE A 30 14.77 -1.52 18.61
N VAL A 31 14.97 -0.32 19.16
CA VAL A 31 14.26 0.90 18.74
C VAL A 31 14.55 1.23 17.27
N ALA A 32 15.82 1.14 16.86
CA ALA A 32 16.23 1.39 15.48
C ALA A 32 15.61 0.37 14.50
N MET A 33 15.53 -0.91 14.87
CA MET A 33 14.87 -1.93 14.04
C MET A 33 13.34 -1.70 13.97
N MET A 34 12.70 -1.40 15.10
CA MET A 34 11.27 -1.07 15.13
C MET A 34 10.92 0.13 14.23
N SER A 35 11.76 1.17 14.24
CA SER A 35 11.55 2.35 13.38
C SER A 35 11.61 2.04 11.88
N GLN A 36 12.37 1.02 11.47
CA GLN A 36 12.45 0.60 10.07
C GLN A 36 11.19 -0.15 9.64
N THR A 37 10.60 -0.97 10.52
CA THR A 37 9.37 -1.72 10.20
C THR A 37 8.12 -0.87 10.00
N LEU A 38 8.05 0.33 10.59
CA LEU A 38 6.93 1.26 10.36
C LEU A 38 7.01 2.02 9.04
N SER A 39 8.18 2.04 8.39
CA SER A 39 8.41 2.84 7.17
C SER A 39 8.41 2.00 5.90
N ASP A 40 8.25 0.68 6.01
CA ASP A 40 8.25 -0.25 4.89
C ASP A 40 6.86 -0.29 4.23
N GLU A 41 6.34 0.88 3.87
CA GLU A 41 5.20 0.98 2.95
C GLU A 41 5.71 0.58 1.58
N LYS A 42 5.64 -0.72 1.28
CA LYS A 42 6.12 -1.27 0.03
C LYS A 42 5.30 -0.67 -1.11
N GLU A 43 5.95 0.15 -1.93
CA GLU A 43 5.31 0.87 -3.01
C GLU A 43 5.27 0.01 -4.27
N ILE A 44 4.13 -0.01 -4.95
CA ILE A 44 4.00 -0.67 -6.25
C ILE A 44 3.56 0.31 -7.32
N ASN A 45 4.21 0.19 -8.48
CA ASN A 45 3.81 0.88 -9.69
C ASN A 45 3.06 -0.09 -10.60
N ILE A 46 1.79 0.22 -10.89
CA ILE A 46 1.08 -0.48 -11.97
C ILE A 46 1.53 0.14 -13.29
N ILE A 47 2.38 -0.57 -14.02
CA ILE A 47 2.77 -0.19 -15.38
C ILE A 47 1.76 -0.86 -16.33
N ALA A 48 0.89 -0.05 -16.94
CA ALA A 48 0.09 -0.52 -18.06
C ALA A 48 1.00 -0.63 -19.30
N SER A 49 1.67 -1.76 -19.48
CA SER A 49 2.52 -1.97 -20.66
C SER A 49 1.68 -2.11 -21.92
N SER A 50 1.98 -1.27 -22.92
CA SER A 50 1.48 -1.38 -24.29
C SER A 50 2.14 -2.51 -25.10
N ASP A 51 3.17 -3.17 -24.55
CA ASP A 51 4.12 -3.92 -25.39
C ASP A 51 4.01 -5.46 -25.29
N GLU A 52 3.20 -6.00 -24.38
CA GLU A 52 3.05 -7.46 -24.23
C GLU A 52 1.58 -7.90 -24.07
N GLY A 53 0.95 -8.29 -25.18
CA GLY A 53 -0.21 -9.20 -25.20
C GLY A 53 -1.53 -8.71 -24.58
N GLY A 54 -1.57 -7.52 -23.97
CA GLY A 54 -2.78 -6.95 -23.38
C GLY A 54 -3.85 -6.61 -24.44
N VAL A 55 -5.13 -6.85 -24.13
CA VAL A 55 -6.25 -6.56 -25.05
C VAL A 55 -6.46 -5.04 -25.25
N ASN A 56 -5.93 -4.21 -24.35
CA ASN A 56 -6.18 -2.77 -24.27
C ASN A 56 -4.91 -1.90 -24.43
N GLN A 57 -3.89 -2.37 -25.14
CA GLN A 57 -2.57 -1.70 -25.29
C GLN A 57 -2.63 -0.24 -25.77
N SER A 58 -3.69 0.14 -26.51
CA SER A 58 -3.86 1.50 -27.04
C SER A 58 -4.78 2.39 -26.20
N LYS A 59 -5.28 1.90 -25.06
CA LYS A 59 -6.19 2.64 -24.20
C LYS A 59 -5.45 3.23 -23.01
N ILE A 60 -5.92 4.39 -22.58
CA ILE A 60 -5.47 5.13 -21.41
C ILE A 60 -6.13 4.49 -20.17
N PRO A 61 -5.35 3.97 -19.22
CA PRO A 61 -5.91 3.40 -17.99
C PRO A 61 -6.39 4.51 -17.05
N ARG A 62 -7.56 4.30 -16.46
CA ARG A 62 -8.02 4.99 -15.25
C ARG A 62 -7.90 4.03 -14.09
N TYR A 63 -7.44 4.51 -12.94
CA TYR A 63 -7.10 3.65 -11.80
C TYR A 63 -8.03 3.90 -10.63
N ILE A 64 -8.45 2.80 -10.01
CA ILE A 64 -9.11 2.83 -8.70
C ILE A 64 -8.54 1.73 -7.82
N GLU A 65 -8.57 1.95 -6.51
CA GLU A 65 -8.19 0.96 -5.50
C GLU A 65 -9.41 0.54 -4.69
N CYS A 66 -9.67 -0.76 -4.63
CA CYS A 66 -10.72 -1.35 -3.81
C CYS A 66 -10.18 -1.69 -2.41
N LEU A 67 -10.79 -1.06 -1.41
CA LEU A 67 -10.55 -1.28 0.01
C LEU A 67 -11.76 -1.95 0.64
N LYS A 68 -11.64 -2.42 1.88
CA LYS A 68 -12.75 -3.00 2.63
C LYS A 68 -14.00 -2.11 2.74
N ASN A 69 -13.83 -0.79 2.84
CA ASN A 69 -14.91 0.15 3.15
C ASN A 69 -15.26 1.09 2.01
N GLY A 70 -14.68 0.91 0.82
CA GLY A 70 -14.90 1.81 -0.30
C GLY A 70 -13.82 1.72 -1.37
N VAL A 71 -13.79 2.74 -2.22
CA VAL A 71 -12.88 2.84 -3.37
C VAL A 71 -12.11 4.14 -3.28
N ILE A 72 -10.81 4.13 -3.60
CA ILE A 72 -10.04 5.34 -3.85
C ILE A 72 -9.90 5.52 -5.36
N ILE A 73 -10.22 6.73 -5.84
CA ILE A 73 -10.08 7.11 -7.24
C ILE A 73 -8.77 7.87 -7.43
N TYR A 74 -7.98 7.45 -8.42
CA TYR A 74 -6.72 8.11 -8.76
C TYR A 74 -6.82 8.88 -10.08
N PRO A 75 -6.00 9.95 -10.26
CA PRO A 75 -4.92 10.43 -9.37
C PRO A 75 -5.38 11.38 -8.25
N SER A 76 -6.67 11.70 -8.17
CA SER A 76 -7.22 12.67 -7.22
C SER A 76 -7.28 12.20 -5.76
N GLU A 77 -7.02 10.91 -5.50
CA GLU A 77 -7.12 10.25 -4.20
C GLU A 77 -8.47 10.45 -3.52
N VAL A 78 -9.55 10.54 -4.32
CA VAL A 78 -10.90 10.73 -3.80
C VAL A 78 -11.43 9.41 -3.28
N PHE A 79 -11.69 9.35 -1.97
CA PHE A 79 -12.31 8.20 -1.33
C PHE A 79 -13.84 8.22 -1.52
N VAL A 80 -14.39 7.13 -2.04
CA VAL A 80 -15.82 6.87 -2.19
C VAL A 80 -16.21 5.73 -1.26
N PRO A 81 -17.03 5.98 -0.22
CA PRO A 81 -17.42 4.93 0.71
C PRO A 81 -18.32 3.89 0.04
N LEU A 82 -18.33 2.66 0.57
CA LEU A 82 -19.14 1.53 0.08
C LEU A 82 -20.61 1.91 -0.14
N ALA A 83 -21.20 2.68 0.78
CA ALA A 83 -22.59 3.11 0.70
C ALA A 83 -22.89 4.04 -0.50
N ASP A 84 -21.87 4.71 -1.04
CA ASP A 84 -22.00 5.67 -2.14
C ASP A 84 -21.56 5.09 -3.50
N LEU A 85 -21.12 3.83 -3.59
CA LEU A 85 -20.61 3.26 -4.85
C LEU A 85 -21.67 3.25 -5.96
N SER A 86 -22.93 3.01 -5.61
CA SER A 86 -24.05 3.00 -6.57
C SER A 86 -24.84 4.32 -6.56
N LYS A 87 -24.33 5.37 -5.90
CA LYS A 87 -25.01 6.65 -5.81
C LYS A 87 -25.02 7.32 -7.19
N PRO A 88 -26.20 7.64 -7.76
CA PRO A 88 -26.28 8.37 -9.02
C PRO A 88 -25.57 9.71 -8.89
N ASN A 89 -24.77 10.06 -9.90
CA ASN A 89 -23.99 11.30 -9.93
C ASN A 89 -22.98 11.42 -8.77
N GLY A 90 -22.60 10.29 -8.13
CA GLY A 90 -21.48 10.21 -7.21
C GLY A 90 -20.14 10.23 -7.95
N ALA A 91 -19.03 10.39 -7.23
CA ALA A 91 -17.71 10.49 -7.84
C ALA A 91 -17.34 9.25 -8.67
N LEU A 92 -17.67 8.04 -8.19
CA LEU A 92 -17.44 6.81 -8.94
C LEU A 92 -18.35 6.73 -10.18
N ASP A 93 -19.64 7.05 -10.06
CA ASP A 93 -20.56 7.04 -11.20
C ASP A 93 -20.11 8.02 -12.28
N GLN A 94 -19.70 9.25 -11.91
CA GLN A 94 -19.16 10.23 -12.84
C GLN A 94 -17.91 9.72 -13.57
N LEU A 95 -16.96 9.13 -12.84
CA LEU A 95 -15.78 8.49 -13.44
C LEU A 95 -16.16 7.40 -14.45
N LEU A 96 -17.09 6.52 -14.07
CA LEU A 96 -17.52 5.43 -14.95
C LEU A 96 -18.26 5.96 -16.19
N GLN A 97 -19.06 7.02 -16.06
CA GLN A 97 -19.72 7.67 -17.20
C GLN A 97 -18.72 8.34 -18.16
N GLU A 98 -17.66 8.97 -17.63
CA GLU A 98 -16.57 9.53 -18.43
C GLU A 98 -15.87 8.45 -19.26
N ILE A 99 -15.46 7.35 -18.62
CA ILE A 99 -14.80 6.21 -19.29
C ILE A 99 -15.76 5.59 -20.30
N SER A 100 -17.04 5.43 -19.93
CA SER A 100 -18.08 4.87 -20.80
C SER A 100 -18.29 5.70 -22.08
N SER A 101 -18.11 7.03 -22.00
CA SER A 101 -18.18 7.93 -23.15
C SER A 101 -16.97 7.81 -24.09
N LYS A 102 -15.85 7.28 -23.59
CA LYS A 102 -14.58 7.14 -24.31
C LYS A 102 -14.06 5.70 -24.34
N LYS A 103 -14.93 4.69 -24.35
CA LYS A 103 -14.58 3.26 -24.25
C LYS A 103 -13.51 2.76 -25.22
N HIS A 104 -13.35 3.42 -26.37
CA HIS A 104 -12.31 3.06 -27.35
C HIS A 104 -10.93 3.61 -26.99
N GLN A 105 -10.85 4.58 -26.10
CA GLN A 105 -9.64 5.29 -25.68
C GLN A 105 -9.32 5.12 -24.19
N GLU A 106 -10.31 4.88 -23.33
CA GLU A 106 -10.12 4.74 -21.89
C GLU A 106 -10.65 3.38 -21.40
N TYR A 107 -10.02 2.83 -20.36
CA TYR A 107 -10.45 1.63 -19.66
C TYR A 107 -10.14 1.73 -18.17
N LEU A 108 -10.67 0.82 -17.36
CA LEU A 108 -10.49 0.84 -15.91
C LEU A 108 -9.52 -0.26 -15.46
N ILE A 109 -8.50 0.10 -14.68
CA ILE A 109 -7.69 -0.84 -13.90
C ILE A 109 -8.11 -0.73 -12.45
N VAL A 110 -8.37 -1.88 -11.83
CA VAL A 110 -8.73 -1.98 -10.42
C VAL A 110 -7.63 -2.66 -9.63
N ALA A 111 -7.02 -1.89 -8.73
CA ALA A 111 -6.13 -2.36 -7.68
C ALA A 111 -6.96 -3.06 -6.59
N ILE A 112 -6.72 -4.33 -6.32
CA ILE A 112 -7.54 -5.14 -5.39
C ILE A 112 -6.69 -5.62 -4.22
N LYS A 113 -7.00 -5.12 -3.02
CA LYS A 113 -6.48 -5.69 -1.77
C LYS A 113 -7.31 -6.90 -1.32
N PRO A 114 -6.75 -7.83 -0.53
CA PRO A 114 -7.47 -9.03 -0.06
C PRO A 114 -8.76 -8.69 0.70
N ASP A 115 -8.77 -7.58 1.44
CA ASP A 115 -9.91 -7.09 2.21
C ASP A 115 -10.95 -6.32 1.37
N GLY A 116 -10.61 -5.93 0.14
CA GLY A 116 -11.46 -5.17 -0.78
C GLY A 116 -12.25 -6.00 -1.79
N ILE A 117 -12.25 -7.34 -1.68
CA ILE A 117 -12.88 -8.24 -2.66
C ILE A 117 -14.39 -8.02 -2.78
N GLU A 118 -15.10 -7.79 -1.67
CA GLU A 118 -16.54 -7.51 -1.70
C GLU A 118 -16.84 -6.22 -2.46
N VAL A 119 -16.05 -5.18 -2.21
CA VAL A 119 -16.17 -3.89 -2.91
C VAL A 119 -15.85 -4.05 -4.40
N PHE A 120 -14.84 -4.85 -4.75
CA PHE A 120 -14.50 -5.13 -6.13
C PHE A 120 -15.66 -5.80 -6.89
N GLN A 121 -16.42 -6.70 -6.27
CA GLN A 121 -17.57 -7.35 -6.92
C GLN A 121 -18.64 -6.34 -7.32
N GLU A 122 -18.96 -5.39 -6.44
CA GLU A 122 -19.92 -4.31 -6.72
C GLU A 122 -19.42 -3.40 -7.86
N VAL A 123 -18.15 -2.98 -7.79
CA VAL A 123 -17.51 -2.18 -8.83
C VAL A 123 -17.53 -2.91 -10.17
N ARG A 124 -17.14 -4.19 -10.18
CA ARG A 124 -17.14 -5.03 -11.38
C ARG A 124 -18.52 -5.09 -12.03
N TYR A 125 -19.57 -5.28 -11.22
CA TYR A 125 -20.94 -5.30 -11.71
C TYR A 125 -21.31 -3.97 -12.41
N LEU A 126 -20.95 -2.82 -11.83
CA LEU A 126 -21.20 -1.50 -12.42
C LEU A 126 -20.44 -1.30 -13.74
N VAL A 127 -19.17 -1.70 -13.78
CA VAL A 127 -18.27 -1.58 -14.93
C VAL A 127 -18.75 -2.45 -16.10
N GLU A 128 -19.08 -3.73 -15.82
CA GLU A 128 -19.59 -4.67 -16.82
C GLU A 128 -20.95 -4.21 -17.37
N LYS A 129 -21.84 -3.70 -16.50
CA LYS A 129 -23.13 -3.13 -16.93
C LYS A 129 -22.98 -1.96 -17.89
N LEU A 130 -21.93 -1.16 -17.69
CA LEU A 130 -21.59 -0.06 -18.58
C LEU A 130 -20.80 -0.51 -19.80
N GLY A 131 -20.34 -1.76 -19.89
CA GLY A 131 -19.54 -2.26 -21.02
C GLY A 131 -18.18 -1.56 -21.14
N ILE A 132 -17.54 -1.28 -20.01
CA ILE A 132 -16.19 -0.72 -19.92
C ILE A 132 -15.20 -1.89 -19.82
N ASP A 133 -14.07 -1.79 -20.49
CA ASP A 133 -13.00 -2.79 -20.35
C ASP A 133 -12.34 -2.68 -18.97
N LEU A 134 -12.10 -3.83 -18.36
CA LEU A 134 -11.66 -3.97 -16.97
C LEU A 134 -10.37 -4.79 -16.88
N GLY A 135 -9.32 -4.18 -16.33
CA GLY A 135 -8.14 -4.87 -15.81
C GLY A 135 -8.18 -4.96 -14.29
N TYR A 136 -7.58 -6.00 -13.72
CA TYR A 136 -7.48 -6.14 -12.26
C TYR A 136 -6.05 -6.51 -11.87
N GLU A 137 -5.55 -5.85 -10.83
CA GLU A 137 -4.21 -6.06 -10.28
C GLU A 137 -4.35 -6.39 -8.79
N PRO A 138 -4.11 -7.66 -8.39
CA PRO A 138 -4.06 -8.04 -6.98
C PRO A 138 -2.85 -7.40 -6.28
N ILE A 139 -3.06 -6.86 -5.10
CA ILE A 139 -2.05 -6.14 -4.32
C ILE A 139 -2.06 -6.66 -2.88
N ASP A 140 -0.90 -6.80 -2.28
CA ASP A 140 -0.78 -7.26 -0.89
C ASP A 140 -1.27 -6.21 0.12
N GLU A 141 -1.68 -6.68 1.31
CA GLU A 141 -1.99 -5.80 2.43
C GLU A 141 -0.76 -4.95 2.82
N GLY A 142 -0.97 -3.65 3.00
CA GLY A 142 0.08 -2.69 3.39
C GLY A 142 0.85 -2.05 2.24
N TRP A 143 0.64 -2.47 0.99
CA TRP A 143 1.29 -1.83 -0.15
C TRP A 143 0.56 -0.55 -0.55
N LYS A 144 1.33 0.47 -0.93
CA LYS A 144 0.81 1.74 -1.46
C LYS A 144 0.90 1.77 -2.97
N LEU A 145 -0.21 2.12 -3.59
CA LEU A 145 -0.29 2.31 -5.02
C LEU A 145 0.40 3.62 -5.41
N LYS A 146 1.36 3.54 -6.33
CA LYS A 146 1.86 4.69 -7.08
C LYS A 146 1.51 4.51 -8.55
N ILE A 147 0.96 5.55 -9.15
CA ILE A 147 0.63 5.55 -10.58
C ILE A 147 1.64 6.47 -11.25
N GLN A 148 2.46 5.87 -12.10
CA GLN A 148 3.29 6.64 -13.01
C GLN A 148 2.51 6.80 -14.31
N GLU A 149 2.09 8.03 -14.60
CA GLU A 149 1.67 8.37 -15.95
C GLU A 149 2.87 8.13 -16.86
N GLN A 150 2.72 7.27 -17.88
CA GLN A 150 3.74 7.17 -18.92
C GLN A 150 3.83 8.56 -19.57
N ALA A 151 4.93 9.26 -19.28
CA ALA A 151 5.28 10.46 -20.00
C ALA A 151 5.56 10.08 -21.46
N GLU A 152 4.89 10.82 -22.34
CA GLU A 152 4.96 10.77 -23.82
C GLU A 152 6.38 10.65 -24.39
#